data_AF-A0A957MSZ3-F1
#
_entry.id   AF-A0A957MSZ3-F1
#
_cell.length_a   1.000
_cell.length_b   1.000
_cell.length_c   1.000
_cell.angle_alpha   90.00
_cell.angle_beta   90.00
_cell.angle_gamma   90.00
#
_symmetry.space_group_name_H-M   'P 1'
#
loop_
_entity.id
_entity.type
_entity.pdbx_description
1 polymer ?
#
loop_
_entity_poly.entity_id
_entity_poly.type
_entity_poly.pdbx_seq_one_letter_code
_entity_poly.pdbx_strand_id
1 'polypeptide(L)'
;RTVATMQGSSVRNAQLTLRLVAGVTPAAAWRVLPAISQLSQRTLSDRDIQLDLGDLEHGKGQSVLVELVVQPKAAGSYRVAQADVMYDIPTANLTGQHVRQDILITLTDDPSQVTPFVADVMNLVEKVSVFKLQTRALNEAQAGNVSLATQQLRAVATRLLNLGEVDLAQAAQHEANNLEQQGQMSAAGTKKLQYGTRKLTQRLDDLDG
;
A
#
# COMPACT_ATOMS: atom_id res chain seq x y z
N ARG A 1 -5.79 15.87 -27.11
CA ARG A 1 -7.15 15.32 -27.32
C ARG A 1 -7.79 15.21 -25.94
N THR A 2 -9.01 15.72 -25.83
CA THR A 2 -9.68 16.30 -24.66
C THR A 2 -9.74 15.40 -23.42
N VAL A 3 -9.22 15.87 -22.30
CA VAL A 3 -9.50 15.30 -20.96
C VAL A 3 -10.91 15.74 -20.61
N ALA A 4 -11.88 14.83 -20.71
CA ALA A 4 -13.25 15.10 -20.29
C ALA A 4 -13.26 15.32 -18.78
N THR A 5 -13.57 16.54 -18.36
CA THR A 5 -13.71 16.95 -16.96
C THR A 5 -14.84 16.13 -16.33
N MET A 6 -14.49 15.11 -15.56
CA MET A 6 -15.42 14.21 -14.90
C MET A 6 -16.12 14.92 -13.73
N GLN A 7 -17.32 15.45 -13.96
CA GLN A 7 -18.22 15.86 -12.87
C GLN A 7 -19.12 14.68 -12.48
N GLY A 8 -18.88 14.10 -11.30
CA GLY A 8 -19.86 13.29 -10.56
C GLY A 8 -20.04 11.81 -10.95
N SER A 9 -19.31 11.25 -11.91
CA SER A 9 -19.44 9.84 -12.27
C SER A 9 -18.55 8.93 -11.40
N SER A 10 -19.15 7.99 -10.67
CA SER A 10 -18.43 6.82 -10.17
C SER A 10 -18.06 5.91 -11.33
N VAL A 11 -16.87 5.30 -11.28
CA VAL A 11 -16.45 4.29 -12.26
C VAL A 11 -16.56 2.90 -11.65
N ARG A 12 -16.88 1.91 -12.48
CA ARG A 12 -17.08 0.53 -12.05
C ARG A 12 -16.10 -0.42 -12.70
N ASN A 13 -15.96 -1.60 -12.09
CA ASN A 13 -15.12 -2.69 -12.60
C ASN A 13 -13.69 -2.23 -12.89
N ALA A 14 -13.17 -1.29 -12.09
CA ALA A 14 -11.86 -0.73 -12.32
C ALA A 14 -10.78 -1.77 -12.06
N GLN A 15 -9.83 -1.87 -12.98
CA GLN A 15 -8.78 -2.87 -12.94
C GLN A 15 -7.48 -2.29 -13.43
N LEU A 16 -6.42 -2.43 -12.65
CA LEU A 16 -5.08 -2.03 -13.01
C LEU A 16 -4.31 -3.23 -13.54
N THR A 17 -3.85 -3.14 -14.79
CA THR A 17 -2.86 -4.05 -15.37
C THR A 17 -1.51 -3.36 -15.40
N LEU A 18 -0.49 -3.94 -14.77
CA LEU A 18 0.89 -3.49 -14.89
C LEU A 18 1.64 -4.42 -15.84
N ARG A 19 2.10 -3.86 -16.96
CA ARG A 19 2.93 -4.54 -17.94
C ARG A 19 4.39 -4.23 -17.66
N LEU A 20 5.12 -5.20 -17.14
CA LEU A 20 6.49 -5.08 -16.69
C LEU A 20 7.47 -5.37 -17.83
N VAL A 21 8.62 -4.69 -17.83
CA VAL A 21 9.69 -5.00 -18.79
C VAL A 21 10.57 -6.16 -18.29
N ALA A 22 11.42 -6.68 -19.18
CA ALA A 22 12.38 -7.71 -18.82
C ALA A 22 13.28 -7.29 -17.64
N GLY A 23 13.39 -8.17 -16.64
CA GLY A 23 14.16 -7.94 -15.43
C GLY A 23 13.45 -7.09 -14.38
N VAL A 24 12.14 -6.86 -14.51
CA VAL A 24 11.31 -6.26 -13.46
C VAL A 24 10.29 -7.29 -12.99
N THR A 25 10.24 -7.53 -11.68
CA THR A 25 9.27 -8.45 -11.07
C THR A 25 8.47 -7.74 -9.99
N PRO A 26 7.17 -8.03 -9.85
CA PRO A 26 6.37 -7.49 -8.77
C PRO A 26 6.67 -8.23 -7.47
N ALA A 27 6.80 -7.50 -6.37
CA ALA A 27 6.98 -8.08 -5.04
C ALA A 27 5.68 -8.03 -4.23
N ALA A 28 4.98 -6.88 -4.24
CA ALA A 28 3.76 -6.68 -3.50
C ALA A 28 2.91 -5.56 -4.09
N ALA A 29 1.61 -5.57 -3.79
CA ALA A 29 0.68 -4.51 -4.16
C ALA A 29 -0.27 -4.28 -2.99
N TRP A 30 -0.44 -3.02 -2.64
CA TRP A 30 -1.22 -2.59 -1.48
C TRP A 30 -2.16 -1.48 -1.91
N ARG A 31 -3.45 -1.63 -1.61
CA ARG A 31 -4.32 -0.46 -1.55
C ARG A 31 -3.88 0.33 -0.32
N VAL A 32 -3.63 1.61 -0.47
CA VAL A 32 -3.29 2.53 0.62
C VAL A 32 -4.42 3.50 0.90
N LEU A 33 -5.20 3.91 -0.10
CA LEU A 33 -6.45 4.65 0.11
C LEU A 33 -7.63 3.89 -0.49
N PRO A 34 -8.80 3.87 0.19
CA PRO A 34 -9.08 4.56 1.45
C PRO A 34 -8.59 3.81 2.69
N ALA A 35 -8.10 2.59 2.59
CA ALA A 35 -7.60 1.85 3.74
C ALA A 35 -6.52 0.86 3.29
N ILE A 36 -5.53 0.63 4.16
CA ILE A 36 -4.46 -0.31 3.87
C ILE A 36 -5.06 -1.72 3.72
N SER A 37 -4.81 -2.36 2.59
CA SER A 37 -5.09 -3.79 2.41
C SER A 37 -4.22 -4.34 1.30
N GLN A 38 -3.74 -5.57 1.48
CA GLN A 38 -3.03 -6.27 0.41
C GLN A 38 -3.97 -6.51 -0.76
N LEU A 39 -3.53 -6.19 -1.97
CA LEU A 39 -4.24 -6.53 -3.19
C LEU A 39 -3.79 -7.91 -3.67
N SER A 40 -4.76 -8.76 -4.00
CA SER A 40 -4.48 -10.01 -4.70
C SER A 40 -3.96 -9.68 -6.10
N GLN A 41 -2.86 -10.33 -6.47
CA GLN A 41 -2.26 -10.19 -7.79
C GLN A 41 -2.64 -11.41 -8.60
N ARG A 42 -3.31 -11.21 -9.73
CA ARG A 42 -3.44 -12.27 -10.73
C ARG A 42 -2.32 -12.10 -11.74
N THR A 43 -1.48 -13.13 -11.85
CA THR A 43 -0.44 -13.19 -12.87
C THR A 43 -1.11 -13.63 -14.17
N LEU A 44 -1.16 -12.74 -15.16
CA LEU A 44 -1.71 -13.04 -16.49
C LEU A 44 -0.62 -13.65 -17.39
N SER A 45 0.63 -13.24 -17.18
CA SER A 45 1.83 -13.72 -17.86
C SER A 45 3.05 -13.45 -16.97
N ASP A 46 4.25 -13.92 -17.35
CA ASP A 46 5.51 -13.63 -16.63
C ASP A 46 5.80 -12.14 -16.46
N ARG A 47 5.10 -11.27 -17.20
CA ARG A 47 5.34 -9.82 -17.24
C ARG A 47 4.11 -8.98 -16.94
N ASP A 48 2.94 -9.58 -16.73
CA ASP A 48 1.72 -8.83 -16.51
C ASP A 48 1.08 -9.23 -15.19
N ILE A 49 0.91 -8.26 -14.30
CA ILE A 49 0.05 -8.42 -13.12
C ILE A 49 -1.21 -7.60 -13.25
N GLN A 50 -2.29 -8.18 -12.76
CA GLN A 50 -3.60 -7.58 -12.73
C GLN A 50 -4.05 -7.42 -11.28
N LEU A 51 -4.48 -6.22 -10.94
CA LEU A 51 -4.97 -5.81 -9.63
C LEU A 51 -6.43 -5.38 -9.79
N ASP A 52 -7.29 -5.97 -8.99
CA ASP A 52 -8.70 -5.58 -8.94
C ASP A 52 -8.87 -4.34 -8.04
N LEU A 53 -9.36 -3.25 -8.63
CA LEU A 53 -9.63 -2.00 -7.91
C LEU A 53 -11.11 -1.89 -7.51
N GLY A 54 -12.00 -2.63 -8.18
CA GLY A 54 -13.44 -2.60 -7.96
C GLY A 54 -14.07 -1.27 -8.38
N ASP A 55 -15.07 -0.83 -7.62
CA ASP A 55 -15.75 0.43 -7.88
C ASP A 55 -14.99 1.62 -7.25
N LEU A 56 -14.89 2.73 -7.99
CA LEU A 56 -14.25 3.95 -7.53
C LEU A 56 -15.30 5.07 -7.45
N GLU A 57 -15.42 5.64 -6.25
CA GLU A 57 -16.28 6.80 -6.01
C GLU A 57 -15.61 8.08 -6.48
N HIS A 58 -16.40 8.94 -7.11
CA HIS A 58 -15.97 10.29 -7.49
C HIS A 58 -15.56 11.10 -6.24
N GLY A 59 -14.48 11.85 -6.33
CA GLY A 59 -13.97 12.69 -5.24
C GLY A 59 -13.23 11.96 -4.12
N LYS A 60 -13.32 10.62 -4.02
CA LYS A 60 -12.54 9.82 -3.06
C LYS A 60 -11.37 9.09 -3.71
N GLY A 61 -11.59 8.55 -4.92
CA GLY A 61 -10.57 7.79 -5.64
C GLY A 61 -10.02 6.58 -4.87
N GLN A 62 -8.91 6.02 -5.37
CA GLN A 62 -8.12 5.00 -4.69
C GLN A 62 -6.64 5.26 -4.98
N SER A 63 -5.80 4.95 -4.00
CA SER A 63 -4.34 4.97 -4.17
C SER A 63 -3.77 3.59 -3.91
N VAL A 64 -2.87 3.17 -4.79
CA VAL A 64 -2.22 1.85 -4.76
C VAL A 64 -0.72 2.05 -4.70
N LEU A 65 -0.09 1.38 -3.73
CA LEU A 65 1.36 1.26 -3.61
C LEU A 65 1.79 -0.08 -4.19
N VAL A 66 2.71 -0.04 -5.15
CA VAL A 66 3.24 -1.24 -5.81
C VAL A 66 4.74 -1.32 -5.56
N GLU A 67 5.19 -2.48 -5.09
CA GLU A 67 6.59 -2.78 -4.86
C GLU A 67 7.11 -3.60 -6.05
N LEU A 68 8.13 -3.08 -6.72
CA LEU A 68 8.77 -3.69 -7.88
C LEU A 68 10.25 -3.94 -7.56
N VAL A 69 10.74 -5.13 -7.94
CA VAL A 69 12.16 -5.45 -7.91
C VAL A 69 12.70 -5.29 -9.32
N VAL A 70 13.70 -4.44 -9.47
CA VAL A 70 14.38 -4.18 -10.74
C VAL A 70 15.76 -4.83 -10.69
N GLN A 71 16.03 -5.77 -11.60
CA GLN A 71 17.37 -6.35 -11.76
C GLN A 71 18.39 -5.25 -12.09
N PRO A 72 19.65 -5.35 -11.64
CA PRO A 72 20.68 -4.36 -11.93
C PRO A 72 20.77 -4.04 -13.43
N LYS A 73 20.82 -2.75 -13.75
CA LYS A 73 20.98 -2.20 -15.10
C LYS A 73 22.04 -1.10 -15.04
N ALA A 74 22.68 -0.81 -16.17
CA ALA A 74 23.59 0.32 -16.29
C ALA A 74 22.86 1.65 -16.01
N ALA A 75 23.62 2.72 -15.77
CA ALA A 75 23.06 4.07 -15.72
C ALA A 75 22.29 4.40 -17.01
N GLY A 76 21.14 5.07 -16.86
CA GLY A 76 20.24 5.41 -17.96
C GLY A 76 18.78 5.53 -17.52
N SER A 77 17.93 5.98 -18.44
CA SER A 77 16.48 6.09 -18.22
C SER A 77 15.76 4.88 -18.82
N TYR A 78 14.95 4.22 -18.00
CA TYR A 78 14.25 2.99 -18.37
C TYR A 78 12.77 3.11 -18.05
N ARG A 79 11.92 2.65 -18.96
CA ARG A 79 10.56 2.27 -18.61
C ARG A 79 10.60 0.94 -17.89
N VAL A 80 10.13 0.90 -16.65
CA VAL A 80 10.05 -0.34 -15.85
C VAL A 80 8.71 -1.02 -15.95
N ALA A 81 7.65 -0.24 -16.16
CA ALA A 81 6.31 -0.75 -16.31
C ALA A 81 5.43 0.22 -17.12
N GLN A 82 4.32 -0.28 -17.64
CA GLN A 82 3.18 0.51 -18.09
C GLN A 82 1.96 0.12 -17.25
N ALA A 83 1.35 1.10 -16.61
CA ALA A 83 0.06 0.95 -15.95
C ALA A 83 -1.07 1.19 -16.95
N ASP A 84 -2.03 0.27 -17.02
CA ASP A 84 -3.24 0.34 -17.83
C ASP A 84 -4.43 0.14 -16.89
N VAL A 85 -5.18 1.21 -16.60
CA VAL A 85 -6.38 1.15 -15.77
C VAL A 85 -7.58 1.07 -16.69
N MET A 86 -8.27 -0.07 -16.70
CA MET A 86 -9.52 -0.30 -17.42
C MET A 86 -10.71 -0.11 -16.48
N TYR A 87 -11.80 0.52 -16.94
CA TYR A 87 -13.00 0.79 -16.15
C TYR A 87 -14.23 1.07 -17.02
N ASP A 88 -15.41 1.05 -16.39
CA ASP A 88 -16.68 1.40 -17.00
C ASP A 88 -17.22 2.72 -16.40
N ILE A 89 -17.95 3.50 -17.21
CA ILE A 89 -18.67 4.72 -16.77
C ILE A 89 -20.18 4.52 -17.02
N PRO A 90 -20.92 3.96 -16.06
CA PRO A 90 -22.34 3.62 -16.26
C PRO A 90 -23.22 4.83 -16.61
N THR A 91 -22.97 5.99 -15.98
CA THR A 91 -23.75 7.22 -16.22
C THR A 91 -23.62 7.76 -17.64
N ALA A 92 -22.53 7.43 -18.32
CA ALA A 92 -22.27 7.79 -19.72
C ALA A 92 -22.50 6.63 -20.69
N ASN A 93 -22.93 5.46 -20.19
CA ASN A 93 -23.05 4.21 -20.95
C ASN A 93 -21.76 3.84 -21.71
N LEU A 94 -20.60 4.12 -21.12
CA LEU A 94 -19.29 3.78 -21.68
C LEU A 94 -18.74 2.57 -20.94
N THR A 95 -18.21 1.60 -21.70
CA THR A 95 -17.56 0.40 -21.16
C THR A 95 -16.16 0.26 -21.71
N GLY A 96 -15.30 -0.47 -20.98
CA GLY A 96 -13.93 -0.77 -21.40
C GLY A 96 -13.08 0.48 -21.66
N GLN A 97 -13.37 1.57 -20.97
CA GLN A 97 -12.55 2.76 -21.01
C GLN A 97 -11.21 2.44 -20.36
N HIS A 98 -10.14 3.05 -20.86
CA HIS A 98 -8.83 2.84 -20.26
C HIS A 98 -7.96 4.08 -20.26
N VAL A 99 -7.07 4.15 -19.27
CA VAL A 99 -6.02 5.15 -19.17
C VAL A 99 -4.70 4.45 -18.97
N ARG A 100 -3.69 4.86 -19.76
CA ARG A 100 -2.35 4.30 -19.70
C ARG A 100 -1.33 5.32 -19.24
N GLN A 101 -0.40 4.86 -18.42
CA GLN A 101 0.71 5.65 -17.92
C GLN A 101 1.99 4.82 -17.92
N ASP A 102 3.06 5.34 -18.52
CA ASP A 102 4.39 4.74 -18.44
C ASP A 102 5.05 5.11 -17.11
N ILE A 103 5.69 4.13 -16.47
CA ILE A 103 6.47 4.28 -15.25
C ILE A 103 7.94 4.24 -15.64
N LEU A 104 8.59 5.39 -15.51
CA LEU A 104 9.99 5.61 -15.87
C LEU A 104 10.83 5.71 -14.60
N ILE A 105 12.03 5.13 -14.64
CA ILE A 105 13.07 5.38 -13.64
C ILE A 105 14.34 5.87 -14.34
N THR A 106 15.13 6.66 -13.65
CA THR A 106 16.48 7.02 -14.06
C THR A 106 17.46 6.40 -13.07
N LEU A 107 18.38 5.61 -13.59
CA LEU A 107 19.49 5.02 -12.84
C LEU A 107 20.75 5.84 -13.11
N THR A 108 21.54 6.09 -12.08
CA THR A 108 22.78 6.84 -12.15
C THR A 108 23.83 6.22 -11.24
N ASP A 109 25.08 6.21 -11.69
CA ASP A 109 26.24 5.81 -10.89
C ASP A 109 26.82 6.99 -10.10
N ASP A 110 26.32 8.22 -10.34
CA ASP A 110 26.70 9.43 -9.63
C ASP A 110 25.74 9.68 -8.45
N PRO A 111 26.20 9.51 -7.18
CA PRO A 111 25.36 9.73 -6.00
C PRO A 111 24.80 11.14 -5.90
N SER A 112 25.46 12.14 -6.51
CA SER A 112 24.99 13.53 -6.50
C SER A 112 23.75 13.77 -7.37
N GLN A 113 23.47 12.87 -8.31
CA GLN A 113 22.30 12.92 -9.19
C GLN A 113 21.11 12.10 -8.69
N VAL A 114 21.26 11.41 -7.55
CA VAL A 114 20.16 10.63 -6.96
C VAL A 114 19.12 11.61 -6.40
N THR A 115 17.94 11.61 -7.01
CA THR A 115 16.80 12.39 -6.50
C THR A 115 16.48 11.93 -5.08
N PRO A 116 16.26 12.86 -4.13
CA PRO A 116 15.79 12.52 -2.80
C PRO A 116 14.49 11.71 -2.86
N PHE A 117 14.26 10.88 -1.85
CA PHE A 117 13.00 10.17 -1.75
C PHE A 117 11.83 11.14 -1.71
N VAL A 118 10.74 10.79 -2.41
CA VAL A 118 9.48 11.53 -2.34
C VAL A 118 8.87 11.30 -0.95
N ALA A 119 8.83 12.34 -0.13
CA ALA A 119 8.45 12.24 1.29
C ALA A 119 7.08 11.57 1.48
N ASP A 120 6.09 11.93 0.66
CA ASP A 120 4.74 11.36 0.75
C ASP A 120 4.71 9.86 0.44
N VAL A 121 5.49 9.43 -0.56
CA VAL A 121 5.64 8.00 -0.87
C VAL A 121 6.31 7.27 0.28
N MET A 122 7.36 7.84 0.86
CA MET A 122 8.04 7.21 2.00
C MET A 122 7.15 7.13 3.24
N ASN A 123 6.33 8.14 3.49
CA ASN A 123 5.33 8.11 4.56
C ASN A 123 4.32 6.97 4.35
N LEU A 124 3.82 6.78 3.12
CA LEU A 124 2.96 5.65 2.77
C LEU A 124 3.67 4.30 2.96
N VAL A 125 4.93 4.19 2.54
CA VAL A 125 5.75 2.99 2.69
C VAL A 125 5.92 2.63 4.18
N GLU A 126 6.22 3.59 5.05
CA GLU A 126 6.37 3.31 6.48
C GLU A 126 5.05 2.87 7.12
N LYS A 127 3.93 3.52 6.78
CA LYS A 127 2.59 3.14 7.27
C LYS A 127 2.22 1.72 6.84
N VAL A 128 2.49 1.34 5.59
CA VAL A 128 2.30 -0.04 5.10
C VAL A 128 3.24 -1.01 5.81
N SER A 129 4.49 -0.63 6.07
CA SER A 129 5.44 -1.45 6.83
C SER A 129 4.95 -1.71 8.26
N VAL A 130 4.41 -0.70 8.95
CA VAL A 130 3.82 -0.85 10.28
C VAL A 130 2.63 -1.80 10.24
N PHE A 131 1.73 -1.66 9.27
CA PHE A 131 0.60 -2.57 9.08
C PHE A 131 1.06 -4.02 8.85
N LYS A 132 2.08 -4.24 8.00
CA LYS A 132 2.68 -5.56 7.74
C LYS A 132 3.25 -6.18 9.01
N LEU A 133 4.03 -5.40 9.77
CA LEU A 133 4.65 -5.89 11.00
C LEU A 133 3.60 -6.21 12.08
N GLN A 134 2.58 -5.37 12.21
CA GLN A 134 1.46 -5.59 13.13
C GLN A 134 0.68 -6.85 12.76
N THR A 135 0.36 -7.06 11.49
CA THR A 135 -0.31 -8.27 11.01
C THR A 135 0.51 -9.52 11.33
N ARG A 136 1.83 -9.47 11.09
CA ARG A 136 2.73 -10.57 11.43
C ARG A 136 2.72 -10.86 12.93
N ALA A 137 2.83 -9.84 13.77
CA ALA A 137 2.84 -10.02 15.22
C ALA A 137 1.57 -10.70 15.73
N LEU A 138 0.40 -10.37 15.17
CA LEU A 138 -0.85 -11.06 15.48
C LEU A 138 -0.85 -12.52 15.05
N ASN A 139 -0.33 -12.82 13.86
CA ASN A 139 -0.24 -14.19 13.37
C ASN A 139 0.72 -15.03 14.23
N GLU A 140 1.85 -14.46 14.65
CA GLU A 140 2.79 -15.10 15.57
C GLU A 140 2.14 -15.36 16.93
N ALA A 141 1.38 -14.41 17.47
CA ALA A 141 0.64 -14.60 18.72
C ALA A 141 -0.39 -15.73 18.60
N GLN A 142 -1.14 -15.78 17.50
CA GLN A 142 -2.10 -16.87 17.22
C GLN A 142 -1.44 -18.23 17.05
N ALA A 143 -0.22 -18.26 16.49
CA ALA A 143 0.59 -19.47 16.37
C ALA A 143 1.24 -19.91 17.70
N GLY A 144 1.08 -19.13 18.78
CA GLY A 144 1.69 -19.42 20.08
C GLY A 144 3.15 -18.96 20.21
N ASN A 145 3.68 -18.22 19.23
CA ASN A 145 5.05 -17.68 19.23
C ASN A 145 5.13 -16.39 20.07
N VAL A 146 4.79 -16.49 21.35
CA VAL A 146 4.63 -15.36 22.30
C VAL A 146 5.85 -14.43 22.29
N SER A 147 7.06 -14.95 22.41
CA SER A 147 8.28 -14.14 22.47
C SER A 147 8.48 -13.27 21.22
N LEU A 148 8.35 -13.88 20.04
CA LEU A 148 8.52 -13.17 18.76
C LEU A 148 7.41 -12.14 18.54
N ALA A 149 6.16 -12.51 18.84
CA ALA A 149 5.02 -11.62 18.74
C ALA A 149 5.15 -10.38 19.65
N THR A 150 5.59 -10.58 20.90
CA THR A 150 5.86 -9.47 21.84
C THR A 150 6.93 -8.53 21.32
N GLN A 151 8.05 -9.05 20.81
CA GLN A 151 9.11 -8.23 20.23
C GLN A 151 8.60 -7.41 19.03
N GLN A 152 7.83 -8.04 18.13
CA GLN A 152 7.25 -7.37 16.97
C GLN A 152 6.23 -6.30 17.38
N LEU A 153 5.37 -6.56 18.38
CA LEU A 153 4.42 -5.57 18.89
C LEU A 153 5.10 -4.35 19.53
N ARG A 154 6.20 -4.55 20.27
CA ARG A 154 7.01 -3.43 20.79
C ARG A 154 7.60 -2.59 19.67
N ALA A 155 8.13 -3.24 18.62
CA ALA A 155 8.61 -2.54 17.44
C ALA A 155 7.49 -1.77 16.70
N VAL A 156 6.29 -2.34 16.63
CA VAL A 156 5.09 -1.64 16.11
C VAL A 156 4.77 -0.42 16.96
N ALA A 157 4.78 -0.53 18.28
CA ALA A 157 4.53 0.58 19.19
C ALA A 157 5.51 1.75 18.95
N THR A 158 6.81 1.46 18.86
CA THR A 158 7.83 2.47 18.57
C THR A 158 7.61 3.16 17.22
N ARG A 159 7.32 2.41 16.16
CA ARG A 159 7.08 2.98 14.83
C ARG A 159 5.81 3.83 14.78
N LEU A 160 4.74 3.39 15.42
CA LEU A 160 3.50 4.17 15.54
C LEU A 160 3.75 5.48 16.28
N LEU A 161 4.54 5.47 17.35
CA LEU A 161 4.90 6.69 18.08
C LEU A 161 5.69 7.66 17.19
N ASN A 162 6.64 7.16 16.39
CA ASN A 162 7.40 7.96 15.44
C ASN A 162 6.53 8.56 14.33
N LEU A 163 5.43 7.89 13.97
CA LEU A 163 4.42 8.39 13.04
C LEU A 163 3.42 9.37 13.70
N GLY A 164 3.55 9.66 14.99
CA GLY A 164 2.62 10.50 15.75
C GLY A 164 1.32 9.80 16.17
N GLU A 165 1.21 8.49 15.99
CA GLU A 165 0.02 7.69 16.28
C GLU A 165 0.02 7.19 17.73
N VAL A 166 -0.02 8.14 18.68
CA VAL A 166 0.16 7.90 20.13
C VAL A 166 -0.84 6.88 20.67
N ASP A 167 -2.12 6.99 20.35
CA ASP A 167 -3.17 6.10 20.86
C ASP A 167 -3.02 4.65 20.38
N LEU A 168 -2.50 4.47 19.15
CA LEU A 168 -2.22 3.15 18.58
C LEU A 168 -0.91 2.60 19.14
N ALA A 169 0.10 3.45 19.34
CA ALA A 169 1.36 3.07 19.97
C ALA A 169 1.15 2.54 21.39
N GLN A 170 0.35 3.24 22.20
CA GLN A 170 -0.01 2.81 23.55
C GLN A 170 -0.78 1.49 23.54
N ALA A 171 -1.73 1.31 22.62
CA ALA A 171 -2.45 0.06 22.46
C ALA A 171 -1.49 -1.10 22.11
N ALA A 172 -0.55 -0.89 21.18
CA ALA A 172 0.42 -1.91 20.79
C ALA A 172 1.35 -2.29 21.95
N GLN A 173 1.81 -1.31 22.73
CA GLN A 173 2.64 -1.55 23.90
C GLN A 173 1.87 -2.29 25.01
N HIS A 174 0.62 -1.91 25.27
CA HIS A 174 -0.23 -2.59 26.24
C HIS A 174 -0.45 -4.05 25.87
N GLU A 175 -0.74 -4.33 24.60
CA GLU A 175 -0.93 -5.71 24.16
C GLU A 175 0.36 -6.53 24.11
N ALA A 176 1.52 -5.90 23.85
CA ALA A 176 2.80 -6.57 24.02
C ALA A 176 3.02 -7.03 25.48
N ASN A 177 2.64 -6.19 26.44
CA ASN A 177 2.74 -6.52 27.87
C ASN A 177 1.74 -7.61 28.27
N ASN A 178 0.48 -7.56 27.78
CA ASN A 178 -0.51 -8.60 28.01
C ASN A 178 -0.03 -9.95 27.47
N LEU A 179 0.49 -9.94 26.24
CA LEU A 179 1.00 -11.15 25.59
C LEU A 179 2.18 -11.76 26.38
N GLU A 180 3.10 -10.93 26.89
CA GLU A 180 4.22 -11.38 27.71
C GLU A 180 3.79 -11.95 29.07
N GLN A 181 2.80 -11.33 29.72
CA GLN A 181 2.37 -11.71 31.08
C GLN A 181 1.34 -12.85 31.09
N GLN A 182 0.44 -12.86 30.13
CA GLN A 182 -0.75 -13.73 30.11
C GLN A 182 -0.71 -14.75 28.98
N GLY A 183 0.29 -14.69 28.08
CA GLY A 183 0.40 -15.56 26.91
C GLY A 183 -0.62 -15.24 25.80
N GLN A 184 -1.44 -14.20 25.96
CA GLN A 184 -2.45 -13.80 24.99
C GLN A 184 -2.69 -12.29 25.00
N MET A 185 -3.11 -11.76 23.86
CA MET A 185 -3.60 -10.38 23.72
C MET A 185 -5.08 -10.30 24.08
N SER A 186 -5.54 -9.11 24.43
CA SER A 186 -6.97 -8.85 24.60
C SER A 186 -7.69 -8.81 23.24
N ALA A 187 -8.94 -9.28 23.20
CA ALA A 187 -9.77 -9.22 22.00
C ALA A 187 -10.01 -7.75 21.55
N ALA A 188 -10.21 -6.86 22.52
CA ALA A 188 -10.44 -5.44 22.26
C ALA A 188 -9.19 -4.75 21.68
N GLY A 189 -8.01 -4.99 22.24
CA GLY A 189 -6.75 -4.44 21.74
C GLY A 189 -6.34 -5.01 20.39
N THR A 190 -6.52 -6.32 20.19
CA THR A 190 -6.32 -6.95 18.87
C THR A 190 -7.18 -6.27 17.81
N LYS A 191 -8.47 -6.05 18.11
CA LYS A 191 -9.39 -5.33 17.22
C LYS A 191 -8.91 -3.89 16.98
N LYS A 192 -8.58 -3.14 18.04
CA LYS A 192 -8.09 -1.76 17.94
C LYS A 192 -6.88 -1.66 17.00
N LEU A 193 -5.91 -2.57 17.13
CA LEU A 193 -4.71 -2.59 16.30
C LEU A 193 -5.01 -2.93 14.84
N GLN A 194 -5.85 -3.94 14.57
CA GLN A 194 -6.24 -4.32 13.22
C GLN A 194 -6.95 -3.17 12.49
N TYR A 195 -7.93 -2.54 13.12
CA TYR A 195 -8.68 -1.45 12.49
C TYR A 195 -7.89 -0.14 12.43
N GLY A 196 -7.14 0.18 13.48
CA GLY A 196 -6.37 1.42 13.58
C GLY A 196 -5.24 1.48 12.55
N THR A 197 -4.42 0.42 12.47
CA THR A 197 -3.31 0.38 11.51
C THR A 197 -3.79 0.37 10.05
N ARG A 198 -4.98 -0.18 9.79
CA ARG A 198 -5.61 -0.15 8.45
C ARG A 198 -5.92 1.27 7.96
N LYS A 199 -6.12 2.22 8.89
CA LYS A 199 -6.55 3.59 8.59
C LYS A 199 -5.42 4.63 8.62
N LEU A 200 -4.17 4.21 8.83
CA LEU A 200 -3.02 5.13 8.96
C LEU A 200 -2.86 6.10 7.77
N THR A 201 -3.33 5.70 6.60
CA THR A 201 -3.23 6.45 5.35
C THR A 201 -4.39 7.41 5.12
N GLN A 202 -5.53 7.25 5.80
CA GLN A 202 -6.72 8.11 5.63
C GLN A 202 -6.46 9.57 6.02
N ARG A 203 -5.59 9.80 7.00
CA ARG A 203 -5.31 11.14 7.55
C ARG A 203 -4.48 12.04 6.61
N LEU A 204 -4.06 11.53 5.45
CA LEU A 204 -3.41 12.35 4.42
C LEU A 204 -4.42 13.20 3.64
N ASP A 205 -5.65 12.70 3.45
CA ASP A 205 -6.69 13.45 2.72
C ASP A 205 -7.14 14.72 3.49
N ASP A 206 -6.97 14.76 4.82
CA ASP A 206 -7.33 15.91 5.66
C ASP A 206 -6.29 17.05 5.63
N LEU A 207 -5.08 16.81 5.10
CA LEU A 207 -3.99 17.80 5.05
C LEU A 207 -3.88 18.55 3.72
N ASP A 208 -4.62 18.09 2.70
CA ASP A 208 -4.69 18.70 1.36
C ASP A 208 -6.04 19.42 1.11
N GLY A 209 -6.77 19.78 2.17
CA GLY A 209 -8.07 20.48 2.14
C GLY A 209 -7.99 21.98 2.46
#